data_AF-A0A150KNR4-F1
#
_entry.id   AF-A0A150KNR4-F1
#
_cell.length_a   1.000
_cell.length_b   1.000
_cell.length_c   1.000
_cell.angle_alpha   90.00
_cell.angle_beta   90.00
_cell.angle_gamma   90.00
#
_symmetry.space_group_name_H-M   'P 1'
#
loop_
_entity.id
_entity.type
_entity.pdbx_description
1 polymer ?
#
loop_
_entity_poly.entity_id
_entity_poly.type
_entity_poly.pdbx_seq_one_letter_code
_entity_poly.pdbx_strand_id
1 'polypeptide(L)'
;MKRKVITFSLLALLVLGAIVPIASKAAETWNYGYSKTTKQWYNHYYHSGFKHYGTITKNGVTYTGPIAQPGYWSQLNLDYNGPYAVTYNKYIIL
;
A
#
# COMPACT_ATOMS: atom_id res chain seq x y z
N MET A 1 -33.66 -15.00 38.13
CA MET A 1 -32.38 -14.25 37.98
C MET A 1 -31.43 -14.87 36.95
N LYS A 2 -31.32 -16.21 36.84
CA LYS A 2 -30.38 -16.90 35.93
C LYS A 2 -30.52 -16.55 34.43
N ARG A 3 -31.74 -16.32 33.93
CA ARG A 3 -31.99 -15.97 32.51
C ARG A 3 -31.51 -14.57 32.12
N LYS A 4 -31.55 -13.60 33.05
CA LYS A 4 -31.13 -12.21 32.79
C LYS A 4 -29.61 -12.08 32.64
N VAL A 5 -28.85 -12.95 33.30
CA VAL A 5 -27.37 -12.97 33.24
C VAL A 5 -26.90 -13.42 31.86
N ILE A 6 -27.51 -14.48 31.31
CA ILE A 6 -27.16 -15.02 29.99
C ILE A 6 -27.42 -13.99 28.89
N THR A 7 -28.55 -13.27 28.96
CA THR A 7 -28.88 -12.22 27.99
C THR A 7 -27.90 -11.05 28.05
N PHE A 8 -27.44 -10.67 29.25
CA PHE A 8 -26.42 -9.62 29.42
C PHE A 8 -25.06 -10.03 28.86
N SER A 9 -24.66 -11.29 29.03
CA SER A 9 -23.41 -11.83 28.47
C SER A 9 -23.43 -11.88 26.94
N LEU A 10 -24.56 -12.28 26.35
CA LEU A 10 -24.72 -12.28 24.88
C LEU A 10 -24.72 -10.86 24.30
N LEU A 11 -25.33 -9.90 24.98
CA LEU A 11 -25.33 -8.49 24.55
C LEU A 11 -23.92 -7.89 24.60
N ALA A 12 -23.14 -8.21 25.65
CA ALA A 12 -21.75 -7.76 25.79
C ALA A 12 -20.84 -8.34 24.68
N LEU A 13 -21.02 -9.60 24.31
CA LEU A 13 -20.31 -10.23 23.19
C LEU A 13 -20.71 -9.64 21.83
N LEU A 14 -21.98 -9.29 21.64
CA LEU A 14 -22.47 -8.66 20.41
C LEU A 14 -21.93 -7.24 20.24
N VAL A 15 -21.84 -6.47 21.33
CA VAL A 15 -21.28 -5.11 21.32
C VAL A 15 -19.76 -5.14 21.08
N LEU A 16 -19.03 -6.11 21.62
CA LEU A 16 -17.60 -6.29 21.32
C LEU A 16 -17.35 -6.78 19.89
N GLY A 17 -18.27 -7.56 19.30
CA GLY A 17 -18.19 -7.99 17.91
C GLY A 17 -18.62 -6.94 16.87
N ALA A 18 -19.43 -5.96 17.26
CA ALA A 18 -19.98 -4.94 16.36
C ALA A 18 -19.13 -3.66 16.24
N ILE A 19 -18.14 -3.44 17.12
CA ILE A 19 -17.34 -2.20 17.17
C ILE A 19 -16.05 -2.29 16.34
N VAL A 20 -15.72 -3.44 15.76
CA VAL A 20 -14.69 -3.47 14.72
C VAL A 20 -15.41 -3.35 13.38
N PRO A 21 -15.48 -2.16 12.76
CA PRO A 21 -15.60 -2.14 11.33
C PRO A 21 -14.37 -2.90 10.84
N ILE A 22 -14.56 -4.16 10.41
CA ILE A 22 -13.66 -4.82 9.47
C ILE A 22 -13.89 -4.09 8.14
N ALA A 23 -13.63 -2.78 8.12
CA ALA A 23 -13.08 -2.15 6.97
C ALA A 23 -11.70 -2.81 6.86
N SER A 24 -11.64 -3.94 6.16
CA SER A 24 -10.44 -4.39 5.49
C SER A 24 -10.07 -3.28 4.49
N LYS A 25 -9.63 -2.11 4.99
CA LYS A 25 -8.98 -1.12 4.17
C LYS A 25 -7.82 -1.88 3.56
N ALA A 26 -7.79 -1.93 2.23
CA ALA A 26 -6.72 -2.59 1.51
C ALA A 26 -5.40 -2.05 2.09
N ALA A 27 -4.60 -2.95 2.68
CA ALA A 27 -3.26 -2.64 3.11
C ALA A 27 -2.49 -2.08 1.92
N GLU A 28 -1.96 -0.89 2.09
CA GLU A 28 -1.19 -0.13 1.12
C GLU A 28 0.16 0.20 1.75
N THR A 29 1.25 0.06 1.00
CA THR A 29 2.58 0.46 1.44
C THR A 29 3.35 1.05 0.27
N TRP A 30 4.02 2.17 0.51
CA TRP A 30 4.76 2.87 -0.53
C TRP A 30 6.13 3.28 -0.01
N ASN A 31 7.19 2.79 -0.67
CA ASN A 31 8.57 3.05 -0.32
C ASN A 31 9.33 3.52 -1.57
N TYR A 32 9.92 4.70 -1.51
CA TYR A 32 10.56 5.32 -2.65
C TYR A 32 11.74 6.19 -2.22
N GLY A 33 12.67 6.43 -3.14
CA GLY A 33 13.80 7.32 -2.90
C GLY A 33 15.06 6.89 -3.64
N TYR A 34 16.21 7.26 -3.06
CA TYR A 34 17.52 6.90 -3.59
C TYR A 34 18.23 5.90 -2.69
N SER A 35 18.68 4.80 -3.27
CA SER A 35 19.58 3.84 -2.62
C SER A 35 21.03 4.19 -2.94
N LYS A 36 21.80 4.61 -1.93
CA LYS A 36 23.24 4.83 -2.08
C LYS A 36 24.01 3.54 -2.34
N THR A 37 23.51 2.41 -1.82
CA THR A 37 24.14 1.09 -1.93
C THR A 37 24.06 0.56 -3.36
N THR A 38 22.86 0.59 -3.96
CA THR A 38 22.65 0.09 -5.33
C THR A 38 22.81 1.19 -6.38
N LYS A 39 23.01 2.44 -5.96
CA LYS A 39 23.06 3.63 -6.84
C LYS A 39 21.83 3.73 -7.74
N GLN A 40 20.66 3.46 -7.19
CA GLN A 40 19.39 3.43 -7.90
C GLN A 40 18.34 4.31 -7.24
N TRP A 41 17.57 4.98 -8.08
CA TRP A 41 16.27 5.52 -7.71
C TRP A 41 15.27 4.37 -7.69
N TYR A 42 14.50 4.25 -6.61
CA TYR A 42 13.53 3.18 -6.46
C TYR A 42 12.14 3.73 -6.14
N ASN A 43 11.12 3.02 -6.61
CA ASN A 43 9.71 3.24 -6.29
C ASN A 43 9.04 1.88 -6.16
N HIS A 44 8.79 1.47 -4.92
CA HIS A 44 8.17 0.20 -4.57
C HIS A 44 6.79 0.48 -4.00
N TYR A 45 5.77 -0.05 -4.66
CA TYR A 45 4.38 0.17 -4.28
C TYR A 45 3.68 -1.17 -4.07
N TYR A 46 3.04 -1.33 -2.93
CA TYR A 46 2.20 -2.48 -2.57
C TYR A 46 0.77 -2.03 -2.34
N HIS A 47 -0.16 -2.78 -2.92
CA HIS A 47 -1.58 -2.64 -2.66
C HIS A 47 -2.25 -4.01 -2.63
N SER A 48 -2.97 -4.30 -1.55
CA SER A 48 -3.61 -5.62 -1.34
C SER A 48 -4.93 -5.83 -2.08
N GLY A 49 -5.62 -4.74 -2.47
CA GLY A 49 -6.98 -4.82 -3.02
C GLY A 49 -7.13 -4.59 -4.53
N PHE A 50 -6.11 -4.04 -5.20
CA PHE A 50 -6.23 -3.56 -6.58
C PHE A 50 -4.92 -3.78 -7.34
N LYS A 51 -5.02 -3.86 -8.66
CA LYS A 51 -3.83 -3.76 -9.53
C LYS A 51 -3.24 -2.36 -9.37
N HIS A 52 -1.93 -2.25 -9.39
CA HIS A 52 -1.26 -1.01 -9.05
C HIS A 52 0.14 -0.93 -9.62
N TYR A 53 0.67 0.29 -9.74
CA TYR A 53 2.05 0.52 -10.19
C TYR A 53 2.60 1.85 -9.69
N GLY A 54 3.93 1.97 -9.69
CA GLY A 54 4.65 3.22 -9.41
C GLY A 54 5.21 3.87 -10.68
N THR A 55 5.50 5.17 -10.63
CA THR A 55 6.27 5.86 -11.68
C THR A 55 7.38 6.71 -11.05
N ILE A 56 8.48 6.85 -11.77
CA ILE A 56 9.56 7.78 -11.43
C ILE A 56 9.68 8.75 -12.60
N THR A 57 9.58 10.05 -12.35
CA THR A 57 9.92 11.06 -13.35
C THR A 57 11.27 11.67 -13.00
N LYS A 58 12.21 11.60 -13.93
CA LYS A 58 13.54 12.22 -13.80
C LYS A 58 13.91 12.87 -15.13
N ASN A 59 14.53 14.05 -15.08
CA ASN A 59 14.92 14.80 -16.28
C ASN A 59 13.76 15.01 -17.28
N GLY A 60 12.54 15.25 -16.79
CA GLY A 60 11.33 15.40 -17.62
C GLY A 60 10.80 14.11 -18.26
N VAL A 61 11.45 12.96 -18.03
CA VAL A 61 11.02 11.65 -18.56
C VAL A 61 10.37 10.85 -17.45
N THR A 62 9.12 10.40 -17.69
CA THR A 62 8.39 9.51 -16.78
C THR A 62 8.65 8.05 -17.16
N TYR A 63 9.17 7.29 -16.21
CA TYR A 63 9.39 5.86 -16.31
C TYR A 63 8.28 5.14 -15.54
N THR A 64 7.61 4.22 -16.22
CA THR A 64 6.49 3.45 -15.66
C THR A 64 6.96 2.11 -15.13
N GLY A 65 6.61 1.81 -13.89
CA GLY A 65 6.90 0.54 -13.24
C GLY A 65 5.99 -0.59 -13.73
N PRO A 66 6.32 -1.85 -13.39
CA PRO A 66 5.47 -2.98 -13.71
C PRO A 66 4.13 -2.89 -12.97
N ILE A 67 3.04 -3.25 -13.66
CA ILE A 67 1.73 -3.38 -13.01
C ILE A 67 1.72 -4.67 -12.17
N ALA A 68 1.59 -4.51 -10.86
CA ALA A 68 1.46 -5.61 -9.91
C ALA A 68 -0.02 -5.98 -9.70
N GLN A 69 -0.25 -7.27 -9.46
CA GLN A 69 -1.54 -7.78 -9.02
C GLN A 69 -1.79 -7.41 -7.54
N PRO A 70 -3.06 -7.41 -7.07
CA PRO A 70 -3.37 -7.25 -5.66
C PRO A 70 -2.55 -8.23 -4.79
N GLY A 71 -1.94 -7.73 -3.72
CA GLY A 71 -1.14 -8.56 -2.80
C GLY A 71 0.31 -8.78 -3.23
N TYR A 72 0.76 -8.14 -4.32
CA TYR A 72 2.16 -8.15 -4.77
C TYR A 72 2.75 -6.75 -4.79
N TRP A 73 4.06 -6.66 -4.96
CA TRP A 73 4.77 -5.38 -5.05
C TRP A 73 5.02 -5.01 -6.52
N SER A 74 4.70 -3.78 -6.89
CA SER A 74 5.23 -3.11 -8.07
C SER A 74 6.61 -2.56 -7.72
N GLN A 75 7.67 -3.11 -8.32
CA GLN A 75 9.05 -2.67 -8.09
C GLN A 75 9.63 -1.97 -9.32
N LEU A 76 9.84 -0.66 -9.23
CA LEU A 76 10.55 0.13 -10.23
C LEU A 76 11.89 0.58 -9.66
N ASN A 77 12.99 0.17 -10.30
CA ASN A 77 14.34 0.62 -9.99
C ASN A 77 14.96 1.23 -11.25
N LEU A 78 15.60 2.39 -11.12
CA LEU A 78 16.27 3.09 -12.19
C LEU A 78 17.67 3.50 -11.75
N ASP A 79 18.66 3.22 -12.59
CA ASP A 79 20.03 3.61 -12.30
C ASP A 79 20.18 5.13 -12.20
N TYR A 80 21.08 5.54 -11.30
CA TYR A 80 21.52 6.91 -11.19
C TYR A 80 22.31 7.31 -12.43
N ASN A 81 21.80 8.30 -13.15
CA ASN A 81 22.45 8.86 -14.34
C ASN A 81 22.72 10.37 -14.22
N GLY A 82 22.57 10.96 -13.03
CA GLY A 82 22.83 12.37 -12.80
C GLY A 82 21.97 12.99 -11.68
N PRO A 83 22.32 14.21 -11.23
CA PRO A 83 21.62 14.93 -10.16
C PRO A 83 20.35 15.59 -10.71
N TYR A 84 19.38 14.77 -11.12
CA TYR A 84 18.11 15.26 -11.63
C TYR A 84 17.11 15.50 -10.49
N ALA A 85 16.21 16.47 -10.68
CA ALA A 85 14.98 16.52 -9.89
C ALA A 85 14.17 15.25 -10.19
N VAL A 86 13.91 14.46 -9.16
CA VAL A 86 13.18 13.19 -9.27
C VAL A 86 11.87 13.29 -8.50
N THR A 87 10.77 12.94 -9.16
CA THR A 87 9.44 12.84 -8.54
C THR A 87 8.90 11.42 -8.63
N TYR A 88 8.12 11.01 -7.63
CA TYR A 88 7.58 9.66 -7.50
C TYR A 88 6.06 9.74 -7.45
N ASN A 89 5.39 8.90 -8.22
CA ASN A 89 3.94 8.74 -8.12
C ASN A 89 3.58 7.26 -7.97
N LYS A 90 2.37 7.01 -7.47
CA LYS A 90 1.75 5.70 -7.37
C LYS A 90 0.33 5.75 -7.91
N TYR A 91 -0.11 4.67 -8.53
CA TYR A 91 -1.41 4.58 -9.19
C TYR A 91 -2.07 3.25 -8.87
N ILE A 92 -3.38 3.32 -8.63
CA ILE A 92 -4.28 2.18 -8.52
C ILE A 92 -5.06 2.08 -9.83
N ILE A 93 -5.29 0.86 -10.30
CA ILE A 93 -6.13 0.57 -11.46
C ILE A 93 -7.43 -0.02 -10.91
N LEU A 94 -8.53 0.72 -11.11
CA LEU A 94 -9.89 0.36 -10.70
C LEU A 94 -10.57 -0.54 -11.74
#